data_AF-A0A432KAM3-F1
#
_entry.id   AF-A0A432KAM3-F1
#
_cell.length_a   1.000
_cell.length_b   1.000
_cell.length_c   1.000
_cell.angle_alpha   90.00
_cell.angle_beta   90.00
_cell.angle_gamma   90.00
#
_symmetry.space_group_name_H-M   'P 1'
#
loop_
_entity.id
_entity.type
_entity.pdbx_description
1 polymer ?
#
loop_
_entity_poly.entity_id
_entity_poly.type
_entity_poly.pdbx_seq_one_letter_code
_entity_poly.pdbx_strand_id
1 'polypeptide(L)'
;MGVTGLIRKLALAAGIMLLGLAAGCGGSDGGGSSSDSGGLFPQRANVVGSLAASEALEAIDLDLDQFLDMLSSDFQDEGEGFDEFFSIEQFMPGGLFGDISRVDVFAEIADSDDVEYFGLLLSGNFDEAVLIAALESASGDNLVQRQYKGNNVYSPEDDPDEFDLSVINGSIFMIGSGGAVNDVIDIEAGDADAASGPLIASFNELSGGLFGFAFEIPDGLTDDPDLGAISQLGDLPISLDFISALDFVGLGGALEDGSLELTVTMDFTDDDAAESLESFIKGIVALAGGFLTDPSTAGLLDGLEVDRDGSLLTIGIGIPLADIPNIFDDLISPASIETLTSNGRPPGTPEIRLLASAIGEPVPVLSNVTHVREGQRVEYSDAPPTSGQHWPATAPCGFYPDGLPDERVVHNLEHGNIVVSYNITNPAQVTALRQVLEGVRQFDDWGVARSYDKVPDGQVVITAWGRLHRMDGVNPGEIGLFFEAFAGVAGPERFEC
;
A
#
# COMPACT_ATOMS: atom_id res chain seq x y z
N MET A 1 1.80 14.59 15.68
CA MET A 1 2.51 13.59 14.87
C MET A 1 1.61 12.39 14.95
N GLY A 2 0.87 12.14 13.88
CA GLY A 2 -0.25 11.20 13.90
C GLY A 2 0.25 9.77 13.78
N VAL A 3 -0.53 8.82 14.30
CA VAL A 3 -0.92 7.52 13.71
C VAL A 3 -0.11 7.02 12.50
N THR A 4 0.12 7.85 11.48
CA THR A 4 1.02 7.57 10.34
C THR A 4 2.47 7.23 10.74
N GLY A 5 2.97 7.73 11.89
CA GLY A 5 4.26 7.34 12.46
C GLY A 5 4.25 5.94 13.09
N LEU A 6 3.13 5.55 13.71
CA LEU A 6 2.95 4.28 14.42
C LEU A 6 2.82 3.10 13.44
N ILE A 7 2.02 3.26 12.39
CA ILE A 7 1.90 2.28 11.29
C ILE A 7 3.23 2.16 10.53
N ARG A 8 3.95 3.28 10.34
CA ARG A 8 5.32 3.24 9.80
C ARG A 8 6.27 2.46 10.71
N LYS A 9 6.21 2.63 12.04
CA LYS A 9 7.04 1.92 13.04
C LYS A 9 6.68 0.43 13.23
N LEU A 10 5.48 0.00 12.84
CA LEU A 10 5.08 -1.41 12.85
C LEU A 10 5.43 -2.12 11.55
N ALA A 11 5.25 -1.44 10.41
CA ALA A 11 5.88 -1.81 9.16
C ALA A 11 7.42 -1.81 9.29
N LEU A 12 7.97 -0.98 10.19
CA LEU A 12 9.40 -0.89 10.49
C LEU A 12 9.91 -2.18 11.16
N ALA A 13 9.29 -2.65 12.24
CA ALA A 13 9.72 -3.86 12.96
C ALA A 13 9.44 -5.16 12.18
N ALA A 14 8.28 -5.27 11.50
CA ALA A 14 7.96 -6.44 10.68
C ALA A 14 8.80 -6.47 9.38
N GLY A 15 8.97 -5.31 8.73
CA GLY A 15 9.72 -5.15 7.49
C GLY A 15 11.21 -5.41 7.65
N ILE A 16 11.87 -4.87 8.69
CA ILE A 16 13.30 -5.06 8.97
C ILE A 16 13.69 -6.55 9.00
N MET A 17 12.82 -7.43 9.51
CA MET A 17 13.15 -8.86 9.69
C MET A 17 12.69 -9.77 8.55
N LEU A 18 11.64 -9.39 7.82
CA LEU A 18 11.18 -10.07 6.60
C LEU A 18 12.24 -10.00 5.47
N LEU A 19 13.09 -8.95 5.48
CA LEU A 19 14.07 -8.62 4.43
C LEU A 19 15.33 -9.49 4.42
N GLY A 20 15.76 -10.06 5.56
CA GLY A 20 16.98 -10.89 5.63
C GLY A 20 16.80 -12.31 5.08
N LEU A 21 15.59 -12.84 5.15
CA LEU A 21 15.32 -14.26 4.90
C LEU A 21 14.97 -14.58 3.45
N ALA A 22 14.49 -13.60 2.68
CA ALA A 22 14.12 -13.78 1.28
C ALA A 22 15.31 -13.75 0.29
N ALA A 23 16.52 -13.38 0.75
CA ALA A 23 17.72 -13.35 -0.10
C ALA A 23 18.52 -14.66 -0.10
N GLY A 24 18.13 -15.63 0.74
CA GLY A 24 19.17 -16.51 1.24
C GLY A 24 18.83 -17.85 1.88
N CYS A 25 18.00 -18.69 1.28
CA CYS A 25 18.11 -20.14 1.54
C CYS A 25 17.93 -20.94 0.24
N GLY A 26 19.01 -21.59 -0.21
CA GLY A 26 18.99 -22.54 -1.32
C GLY A 26 19.03 -23.99 -0.80
N GLY A 27 17.85 -24.59 -0.65
CA GLY A 27 17.59 -26.03 -0.73
C GLY A 27 17.99 -26.94 0.45
N SER A 28 17.00 -27.66 0.99
CA SER A 28 16.91 -29.12 0.82
C SER A 28 15.56 -29.69 1.30
N ASP A 29 14.98 -30.55 0.47
CA ASP A 29 13.72 -31.27 0.68
C ASP A 29 13.61 -31.93 2.08
N GLY A 30 12.53 -31.59 2.80
CA GLY A 30 12.23 -32.20 4.09
C GLY A 30 10.77 -31.98 4.51
N GLY A 31 9.84 -32.69 3.88
CA GLY A 31 8.47 -32.79 4.38
C GLY A 31 8.44 -33.35 5.81
N GLY A 32 7.93 -32.56 6.76
CA GLY A 32 7.87 -33.00 8.16
C GLY A 32 7.28 -31.98 9.13
N SER A 33 6.00 -32.21 9.45
CA SER A 33 5.23 -31.76 10.63
C SER A 33 5.10 -30.27 10.91
N SER A 34 3.85 -29.81 10.83
CA SER A 34 3.26 -28.74 11.63
C SER A 34 3.87 -28.68 13.04
N SER A 35 4.85 -27.81 13.26
CA SER A 35 5.21 -27.37 14.59
C SER A 35 4.19 -26.32 14.98
N ASP A 36 3.39 -26.60 16.01
CA ASP A 36 2.61 -25.60 16.75
C ASP A 36 3.58 -24.49 17.20
N SER A 37 3.76 -23.46 16.37
CA SER A 37 4.38 -22.19 16.77
C SER A 37 3.39 -21.32 17.55
N GLY A 38 2.11 -21.69 17.54
CA GLY A 38 1.05 -21.00 18.26
C GLY A 38 1.17 -21.23 19.76
N GLY A 39 1.98 -20.42 20.45
CA GLY A 39 1.93 -20.45 21.92
C GLY A 39 3.02 -19.76 22.69
N LEU A 40 3.96 -19.02 22.08
CA LEU A 40 4.97 -18.29 22.84
C LEU A 40 4.71 -16.77 22.92
N PHE A 41 3.59 -16.29 22.41
CA PHE A 41 3.25 -14.87 22.49
C PHE A 41 2.79 -14.51 23.91
N PRO A 42 3.33 -13.45 24.52
CA PRO A 42 2.85 -12.92 25.80
C PRO A 42 1.47 -12.27 25.71
N GLN A 43 0.67 -12.35 26.78
CA GLN A 43 -0.72 -11.82 26.83
C GLN A 43 -0.87 -10.34 26.45
N ARG A 44 0.19 -9.54 26.63
CA ARG A 44 0.20 -8.11 26.32
C ARG A 44 0.48 -7.81 24.84
N ALA A 45 0.80 -8.82 24.05
CA ALA A 45 1.03 -8.64 22.63
C ALA A 45 -0.29 -8.31 21.93
N ASN A 46 -0.38 -7.11 21.36
CA ASN A 46 -1.48 -6.68 20.48
C ASN A 46 -1.05 -6.61 19.01
N VAL A 47 0.17 -7.06 18.72
CA VAL A 47 0.72 -7.31 17.38
C VAL A 47 1.39 -8.66 17.39
N VAL A 48 1.08 -9.49 16.40
CA VAL A 48 1.72 -10.78 16.18
C VAL A 48 1.96 -11.01 14.69
N GLY A 49 3.06 -11.69 14.37
CA GLY A 49 3.46 -12.00 13.01
C GLY A 49 4.17 -13.35 12.94
N SER A 50 4.02 -14.05 11.83
CA SER A 50 4.75 -15.27 11.51
C SER A 50 5.11 -15.31 10.03
N LEU A 51 6.29 -15.82 9.72
CA LEU A 51 6.80 -16.00 8.37
C LEU A 51 7.47 -17.38 8.23
N ALA A 52 7.04 -18.15 7.24
CA ALA A 52 7.72 -19.35 6.78
C ALA A 52 8.93 -18.96 5.91
N ALA A 53 10.12 -18.92 6.52
CA ALA A 53 11.34 -18.46 5.87
C ALA A 53 11.72 -19.31 4.64
N SER A 54 11.46 -20.62 4.68
CA SER A 54 11.85 -21.55 3.60
C SER A 54 10.89 -21.57 2.40
N GLU A 55 9.59 -21.37 2.60
CA GLU A 55 8.57 -21.42 1.53
C GLU A 55 8.42 -20.07 0.81
N ALA A 56 8.66 -18.95 1.51
CA ALA A 56 8.59 -17.59 0.94
C ALA A 56 9.60 -17.36 -0.18
N LEU A 57 10.67 -18.15 -0.16
CA LEU A 57 11.83 -18.07 -1.03
C LEU A 57 11.66 -18.73 -2.40
N GLU A 58 10.94 -19.86 -2.47
CA GLU A 58 10.85 -20.63 -3.73
C GLU A 58 9.76 -20.10 -4.67
N ALA A 59 8.74 -19.42 -4.14
CA ALA A 59 7.54 -19.09 -4.90
C ALA A 59 7.56 -17.71 -5.54
N ILE A 60 8.45 -16.83 -5.10
CA ILE A 60 8.38 -15.40 -5.39
C ILE A 60 9.73 -14.94 -5.93
N ASP A 61 9.91 -15.01 -7.26
CA ASP A 61 11.02 -14.42 -8.03
C ASP A 61 10.87 -12.88 -8.07
N LEU A 62 10.58 -12.25 -6.93
CA LEU A 62 10.55 -10.79 -6.79
C LEU A 62 11.98 -10.27 -6.82
N ASP A 63 12.18 -9.16 -7.51
CA ASP A 63 13.46 -8.45 -7.57
C ASP A 63 13.74 -7.84 -6.17
N LEU A 64 14.30 -8.68 -5.31
CA LEU A 64 14.44 -8.44 -3.88
C LEU A 64 15.19 -7.14 -3.62
N ASP A 65 16.19 -6.84 -4.45
CA ASP A 65 17.01 -5.63 -4.39
C ASP A 65 16.17 -4.35 -4.49
N GLN A 66 15.05 -4.36 -5.22
CA GLN A 66 14.20 -3.18 -5.42
C GLN A 66 13.16 -3.00 -4.29
N PHE A 67 12.65 -4.11 -3.75
CA PHE A 67 11.86 -4.11 -2.52
C PHE A 67 12.72 -3.67 -1.32
N LEU A 68 13.99 -4.10 -1.30
CA LEU A 68 15.02 -3.72 -0.34
C LEU A 68 15.37 -2.22 -0.41
N ASP A 69 15.50 -1.63 -1.60
CA ASP A 69 15.82 -0.20 -1.78
C ASP A 69 14.62 0.71 -1.37
N MET A 70 13.39 0.28 -1.68
CA MET A 70 12.17 0.99 -1.29
C MET A 70 11.96 0.98 0.22
N LEU A 71 12.23 -0.16 0.87
CA LEU A 71 12.17 -0.26 2.31
C LEU A 71 13.33 0.53 2.91
N SER A 72 14.60 0.16 2.69
CA SER A 72 15.82 0.74 3.33
C SER A 72 15.96 2.27 3.26
N SER A 73 15.39 2.93 2.26
CA SER A 73 15.46 4.40 2.11
C SER A 73 14.77 5.19 3.23
N ASP A 74 13.84 4.60 3.98
CA ASP A 74 13.12 5.23 5.11
C ASP A 74 13.68 4.79 6.50
N PHE A 75 14.74 3.96 6.55
CA PHE A 75 15.25 3.28 7.77
C PHE A 75 16.62 3.77 8.30
N GLN A 76 17.27 4.76 7.68
CA GLN A 76 18.66 5.09 8.00
C GLN A 76 18.90 5.90 9.30
N ASP A 77 17.92 6.08 10.19
CA ASP A 77 18.04 7.08 11.27
C ASP A 77 17.79 6.63 12.73
N GLU A 78 17.43 5.38 13.05
CA GLU A 78 17.18 5.01 14.47
C GLU A 78 17.71 3.61 14.88
N GLY A 79 18.90 3.59 15.49
CA GLY A 79 19.41 2.50 16.35
C GLY A 79 20.92 2.25 16.26
N GLU A 80 21.74 2.88 17.11
CA GLU A 80 23.20 2.68 17.06
C GLU A 80 23.69 1.30 17.57
N GLY A 81 22.87 0.50 18.29
CA GLY A 81 23.30 -0.77 18.91
C GLY A 81 22.76 -2.06 18.25
N PHE A 82 21.48 -2.12 17.86
CA PHE A 82 20.90 -3.31 17.19
C PHE A 82 21.57 -3.63 15.84
N ASP A 83 21.83 -2.61 15.02
CA ASP A 83 22.51 -2.74 13.72
C ASP A 83 23.98 -3.18 13.84
N GLU A 84 24.55 -3.09 15.05
CA GLU A 84 25.91 -3.54 15.34
C GLU A 84 25.97 -5.07 15.50
N PHE A 85 24.95 -5.68 16.11
CA PHE A 85 24.88 -7.13 16.32
C PHE A 85 24.29 -7.91 15.14
N PHE A 86 23.32 -7.31 14.43
CA PHE A 86 22.55 -8.00 13.39
C PHE A 86 22.76 -7.37 12.02
N SER A 87 23.11 -8.19 11.03
CA SER A 87 23.28 -7.75 9.65
C SER A 87 22.59 -8.68 8.66
N ILE A 88 22.23 -8.15 7.49
CA ILE A 88 21.54 -8.92 6.43
C ILE A 88 22.36 -10.14 6.01
N GLU A 89 23.69 -10.06 5.97
CA GLU A 89 24.56 -11.18 5.59
C GLU A 89 24.46 -12.38 6.53
N GLN A 90 24.05 -12.17 7.78
CA GLN A 90 23.88 -13.26 8.75
C GLN A 90 22.68 -14.15 8.40
N PHE A 91 21.68 -13.63 7.70
CA PHE A 91 20.47 -14.35 7.28
C PHE A 91 20.60 -15.01 5.90
N MET A 92 21.72 -14.78 5.21
CA MET A 92 22.05 -15.40 3.92
C MET A 92 22.40 -16.89 4.06
N PRO A 93 22.40 -17.70 2.96
CA PRO A 93 22.69 -19.12 3.07
C PRO A 93 24.14 -19.31 3.50
N GLY A 94 24.35 -20.10 4.54
CA GLY A 94 25.66 -20.27 5.17
C GLY A 94 26.07 -19.13 6.11
N GLY A 95 25.20 -18.14 6.32
CA GLY A 95 25.26 -17.19 7.42
C GLY A 95 24.81 -17.81 8.75
N LEU A 96 24.87 -17.03 9.82
CA LEU A 96 24.55 -17.44 11.19
C LEU A 96 23.11 -17.94 11.38
N PHE A 97 22.20 -17.39 10.57
CA PHE A 97 20.76 -17.58 10.60
C PHE A 97 20.22 -18.23 9.31
N GLY A 98 21.11 -18.74 8.45
CA GLY A 98 20.76 -19.27 7.12
C GLY A 98 20.00 -20.60 7.12
N ASP A 99 19.76 -21.22 8.28
CA ASP A 99 19.01 -22.49 8.43
C ASP A 99 17.68 -22.30 9.19
N ILE A 100 17.19 -21.06 9.31
CA ILE A 100 15.91 -20.77 9.99
C ILE A 100 14.74 -21.27 9.15
N SER A 101 13.79 -21.92 9.81
CA SER A 101 12.57 -22.44 9.20
C SER A 101 11.40 -21.47 9.29
N ARG A 102 11.33 -20.71 10.39
CA ARG A 102 10.23 -19.79 10.69
C ARG A 102 10.70 -18.64 11.57
N VAL A 103 10.07 -17.49 11.38
CA VAL A 103 10.23 -16.33 12.25
C VAL A 103 8.88 -15.93 12.79
N ASP A 104 8.79 -15.79 14.10
CA ASP A 104 7.63 -15.27 14.79
C ASP A 104 7.99 -13.94 15.45
N VAL A 105 7.08 -12.97 15.41
CA VAL A 105 7.26 -11.64 16.01
C VAL A 105 6.04 -11.29 16.85
N PHE A 106 6.27 -10.58 17.95
CA PHE A 106 5.20 -9.96 18.72
C PHE A 106 5.63 -8.60 19.26
N ALA A 107 4.66 -7.72 19.48
CA ALA A 107 4.90 -6.42 20.12
C ALA A 107 3.65 -5.94 20.88
N GLU A 108 3.86 -4.97 21.76
CA GLU A 108 2.80 -4.16 22.34
C GLU A 108 2.90 -2.74 21.81
N ILE A 109 1.82 -2.27 21.18
CA ILE A 109 1.61 -0.89 20.80
C ILE A 109 0.77 -0.22 21.89
N ALA A 110 1.34 0.79 22.54
CA ALA A 110 0.59 1.72 23.37
C ALA A 110 0.36 3.05 22.60
N ASP A 111 -0.44 3.97 23.15
CA ASP A 111 -0.69 5.31 22.60
C ASP A 111 0.58 6.20 22.41
N SER A 112 1.75 5.71 22.82
CA SER A 112 3.04 6.38 22.65
C SER A 112 3.69 6.02 21.32
N ASP A 113 4.41 6.98 20.73
CA ASP A 113 5.19 6.80 19.50
C ASP A 113 6.37 5.80 19.64
N ASP A 114 6.56 5.16 20.80
CA ASP A 114 7.70 4.30 21.12
C ASP A 114 7.26 2.86 21.38
N VAL A 115 7.89 1.89 20.70
CA VAL A 115 7.71 0.45 20.94
C VAL A 115 8.71 0.01 22.00
N GLU A 116 8.30 0.05 23.26
CA GLU A 116 9.15 -0.36 24.39
C GLU A 116 9.18 -1.88 24.60
N TYR A 117 8.27 -2.62 23.96
CA TYR A 117 8.11 -4.06 24.15
C TYR A 117 7.91 -4.78 22.81
N PHE A 118 8.92 -5.55 22.41
CA PHE A 118 8.85 -6.44 21.27
C PHE A 118 9.63 -7.74 21.53
N GLY A 119 9.26 -8.79 20.81
CA GLY A 119 9.99 -10.05 20.80
C GLY A 119 10.02 -10.65 19.41
N LEU A 120 11.14 -11.26 19.08
CA LEU A 120 11.39 -11.98 17.85
C LEU A 120 11.92 -13.37 18.18
N LEU A 121 11.31 -14.39 17.58
CA LEU A 121 11.66 -15.77 17.73
C LEU A 121 12.09 -16.34 16.38
N LEU A 122 13.36 -16.71 16.29
CA LEU A 122 13.93 -17.42 15.15
C LEU A 122 13.87 -18.91 15.43
N SER A 123 13.10 -19.66 14.65
CA SER A 123 12.95 -21.11 14.79
C SER A 123 13.94 -21.85 13.89
N GLY A 124 14.88 -22.59 14.49
CA GLY A 124 15.97 -23.26 13.80
C GLY A 124 16.71 -24.24 14.70
N ASN A 125 18.03 -24.32 14.54
CA ASN A 125 18.88 -25.13 15.40
C ASN A 125 20.13 -24.33 15.77
N PHE A 126 20.27 -23.99 17.05
CA PHE A 126 21.28 -23.04 17.50
C PHE A 126 22.24 -23.69 18.48
N ASP A 127 23.54 -23.62 18.18
CA ASP A 127 24.59 -23.83 19.17
C ASP A 127 24.85 -22.50 19.87
N GLU A 128 24.33 -22.37 21.09
CA GLU A 128 24.37 -21.14 21.88
C GLU A 128 25.79 -20.56 22.03
N ALA A 129 26.80 -21.39 22.29
CA ALA A 129 28.15 -20.90 22.51
C ALA A 129 28.77 -20.36 21.20
N VAL A 130 28.49 -21.01 20.08
CA VAL A 130 28.92 -20.57 18.75
C VAL A 130 28.20 -19.30 18.35
N LEU A 131 26.89 -19.23 18.60
CA LEU A 131 26.03 -18.11 18.25
C LEU A 131 26.45 -16.84 18.98
N ILE A 132 26.57 -16.89 20.31
CA ILE A 132 26.95 -15.74 21.12
C ILE A 132 28.35 -15.24 20.75
N ALA A 133 29.33 -16.15 20.55
CA ALA A 133 30.66 -15.75 20.13
C ALA A 133 30.69 -15.12 18.72
N ALA A 134 29.80 -15.56 17.82
CA ALA A 134 29.67 -14.96 16.50
C ALA A 134 29.08 -13.55 16.57
N LEU A 135 28.07 -13.34 17.43
CA LEU A 135 27.44 -12.04 17.65
C LEU A 135 28.43 -11.04 18.27
N GLU A 136 29.15 -11.39 19.33
CA GLU A 136 30.19 -10.54 19.92
C GLU A 136 31.31 -10.21 18.92
N SER A 137 31.65 -11.15 18.04
CA SER A 137 32.65 -10.92 17.00
C SER A 137 32.15 -10.03 15.87
N ALA A 138 30.83 -10.01 15.61
CA ALA A 138 30.21 -9.21 14.56
C ALA A 138 30.06 -7.76 15.03
N SER A 139 29.54 -7.55 16.24
CA SER A 139 29.40 -6.22 16.84
C SER A 139 30.72 -5.61 17.26
N GLY A 140 31.62 -6.42 17.82
CA GLY A 140 32.81 -5.92 18.51
C GLY A 140 32.56 -5.58 19.99
N ASP A 141 31.33 -5.77 20.45
CA ASP A 141 30.89 -5.58 21.82
C ASP A 141 30.68 -6.91 22.55
N ASN A 142 30.89 -6.90 23.87
CA ASN A 142 30.67 -8.10 24.70
C ASN A 142 29.21 -8.20 25.13
N LEU A 143 28.77 -9.44 25.36
CA LEU A 143 27.47 -9.75 25.91
C LEU A 143 27.60 -10.20 27.38
N VAL A 144 26.81 -9.59 28.26
CA VAL A 144 26.76 -9.94 29.67
C VAL A 144 25.74 -11.04 29.88
N GLN A 145 26.20 -12.21 30.31
CA GLN A 145 25.35 -13.34 30.62
C GLN A 145 24.73 -13.22 32.03
N ARG A 146 23.42 -13.38 32.11
CA ARG A 146 22.66 -13.61 33.34
C ARG A 146 21.85 -14.90 33.25
N GLN A 147 21.45 -15.43 34.39
CA GLN A 147 20.67 -16.67 34.48
C GLN A 147 19.23 -16.34 34.87
N TYR A 148 18.28 -16.80 34.06
CA TYR A 148 16.85 -16.64 34.28
C TYR A 148 16.15 -18.00 34.13
N LYS A 149 15.63 -18.52 35.25
CA LYS A 149 14.95 -19.83 35.33
C LYS A 149 15.68 -21.01 34.68
N GLY A 150 17.01 -20.96 34.65
CA GLY A 150 17.85 -22.03 34.06
C GLY A 150 18.26 -21.79 32.62
N ASN A 151 17.70 -20.76 31.97
CA ASN A 151 18.11 -20.27 30.67
C ASN A 151 19.16 -19.16 30.84
N ASN A 152 20.08 -19.08 29.89
CA ASN A 152 20.99 -17.95 29.81
C ASN A 152 20.30 -16.82 29.05
N VAL A 153 20.34 -15.63 29.62
CA VAL A 153 19.90 -14.39 28.98
C VAL A 153 21.13 -13.51 28.83
N TYR A 154 21.30 -12.95 27.65
CA TYR A 154 22.44 -12.10 27.32
C TYR A 154 21.94 -10.71 26.99
N SER A 155 22.68 -9.69 27.43
CA SER A 155 22.38 -8.28 27.12
C SER A 155 23.69 -7.58 26.75
N PRO A 156 23.67 -6.50 25.94
CA PRO A 156 24.87 -5.71 25.66
C PRO A 156 25.56 -5.22 26.94
N GLU A 157 26.89 -5.22 26.96
CA GLU A 157 27.65 -4.70 28.11
C GLU A 157 27.50 -3.18 28.27
N ASP A 158 27.39 -2.46 27.15
CA ASP A 158 27.35 -1.00 27.12
C ASP A 158 25.95 -0.43 27.38
N ASP A 159 24.89 -1.09 26.89
CA ASP A 159 23.49 -0.76 27.18
C ASP A 159 22.65 -2.01 27.51
N PRO A 160 22.60 -2.42 28.80
CA PRO A 160 21.94 -3.66 29.20
C PRO A 160 20.40 -3.62 29.13
N ASP A 161 19.83 -2.43 28.90
CA ASP A 161 18.37 -2.23 28.82
C ASP A 161 17.88 -2.17 27.35
N GLU A 162 18.78 -2.19 26.36
CA GLU A 162 18.46 -2.08 24.93
C GLU A 162 17.68 -3.30 24.43
N PHE A 163 18.25 -4.49 24.59
CA PHE A 163 17.61 -5.77 24.26
C PHE A 163 18.23 -6.92 25.05
N ASP A 164 17.49 -8.02 25.10
CA ASP A 164 17.89 -9.31 25.62
C ASP A 164 17.92 -10.35 24.51
N LEU A 165 18.85 -11.30 24.64
CA LEU A 165 19.01 -12.46 23.76
C LEU A 165 18.91 -13.76 24.58
N SER A 166 18.32 -14.80 24.03
CA SER A 166 18.37 -16.14 24.63
C SER A 166 18.23 -17.24 23.60
N VAL A 167 18.93 -18.36 23.80
CA VAL A 167 18.66 -19.61 23.09
C VAL A 167 17.75 -20.45 23.98
N ILE A 168 16.49 -20.55 23.58
CA ILE A 168 15.44 -21.28 24.26
C ILE A 168 15.41 -22.69 23.68
N ASN A 169 15.55 -23.71 24.54
CA ASN A 169 15.57 -25.15 24.24
C ASN A 169 16.49 -25.64 23.08
N GLY A 170 17.37 -24.78 22.57
CA GLY A 170 18.26 -25.06 21.42
C GLY A 170 17.60 -24.92 20.05
N SER A 171 16.27 -24.76 19.98
CA SER A 171 15.55 -24.64 18.71
C SER A 171 14.99 -23.25 18.43
N ILE A 172 14.98 -22.38 19.44
CA ILE A 172 14.51 -21.00 19.29
C ILE A 172 15.61 -20.06 19.73
N PHE A 173 16.03 -19.16 18.85
CA PHE A 173 16.83 -18.01 19.24
C PHE A 173 15.92 -16.80 19.35
N MET A 174 15.92 -16.17 20.51
CA MET A 174 15.04 -15.06 20.82
C MET A 174 15.82 -13.75 20.98
N ILE A 175 15.26 -12.69 20.44
CA ILE A 175 15.67 -11.30 20.64
C ILE A 175 14.45 -10.55 21.19
N GLY A 176 14.59 -9.70 22.21
CA GLY A 176 13.47 -8.89 22.66
C GLY A 176 13.81 -7.80 23.66
N SER A 177 12.95 -6.81 23.76
CA SER A 177 13.08 -5.67 24.68
C SER A 177 11.98 -5.68 25.74
N GLY A 178 12.06 -4.78 26.74
CA GLY A 178 10.98 -4.57 27.69
C GLY A 178 10.63 -5.79 28.56
N GLY A 179 11.54 -6.76 28.68
CA GLY A 179 11.33 -8.02 29.39
C GLY A 179 10.72 -9.16 28.57
N ALA A 180 10.54 -8.99 27.26
CA ALA A 180 9.93 -9.99 26.37
C ALA A 180 10.59 -11.37 26.47
N VAL A 181 11.93 -11.45 26.54
CA VAL A 181 12.66 -12.72 26.67
C VAL A 181 12.26 -13.49 27.93
N ASN A 182 12.08 -12.80 29.05
CA ASN A 182 11.68 -13.44 30.29
C ASN A 182 10.22 -13.92 30.21
N ASP A 183 9.33 -13.15 29.57
CA ASP A 183 7.92 -13.54 29.41
C ASP A 183 7.79 -14.81 28.57
N VAL A 184 8.57 -14.96 27.49
CA VAL A 184 8.59 -16.18 26.68
C VAL A 184 9.14 -17.38 27.46
N ILE A 185 10.21 -17.18 28.24
CA ILE A 185 10.74 -18.24 29.12
C ILE A 185 9.69 -18.66 30.16
N ASP A 186 8.91 -17.72 30.69
CA ASP A 186 7.84 -17.99 31.64
C ASP A 186 6.70 -18.81 31.02
N ILE A 187 6.34 -18.51 29.77
CA ILE A 187 5.36 -19.28 29.01
C ILE A 187 5.87 -20.69 28.72
N GLU A 188 7.12 -20.84 28.24
CA GLU A 188 7.73 -22.14 27.96
C GLU A 188 7.81 -23.01 29.21
N ALA A 189 8.14 -22.41 30.36
CA ALA A 189 8.19 -23.09 31.66
C ALA A 189 6.79 -23.48 32.20
N GLY A 190 5.71 -22.96 31.61
CA GLY A 190 4.34 -23.12 32.09
C GLY A 190 4.02 -22.30 33.33
N ASP A 191 4.80 -21.25 33.60
CA ASP A 191 4.60 -20.30 34.72
C ASP A 191 3.69 -19.12 34.31
N ALA A 192 3.51 -18.90 33.00
CA ALA A 192 2.59 -17.92 32.43
C ALA A 192 1.77 -18.52 31.29
N ASP A 193 0.57 -17.98 31.06
CA ASP A 193 -0.31 -18.40 29.96
C ASP A 193 0.03 -17.63 28.69
N ALA A 194 0.16 -18.33 27.56
CA ALA A 194 0.32 -17.74 26.25
C ALA A 194 -0.91 -16.93 25.81
N ALA A 195 -0.70 -15.89 25.01
CA ALA A 195 -1.73 -15.00 24.48
C ALA A 195 -2.90 -15.79 23.90
N SER A 196 -4.11 -15.29 24.16
CA SER A 196 -5.35 -15.91 23.73
C SER A 196 -6.42 -14.85 23.48
N GLY A 197 -7.39 -15.14 22.62
CA GLY A 197 -8.45 -14.20 22.27
C GLY A 197 -8.74 -14.21 20.76
N PRO A 198 -9.69 -13.37 20.31
CA PRO A 198 -10.08 -13.30 18.89
C PRO A 198 -8.90 -13.01 17.94
N LEU A 199 -8.04 -12.06 18.31
CA LEU A 199 -6.84 -11.72 17.53
C LEU A 199 -5.91 -12.92 17.36
N ILE A 200 -5.55 -13.59 18.46
CA ILE A 200 -4.64 -14.74 18.42
C ILE A 200 -5.29 -15.94 17.72
N ALA A 201 -6.59 -16.15 17.89
CA ALA A 201 -7.31 -17.21 17.19
C ALA A 201 -7.26 -16.98 15.66
N SER A 202 -7.56 -15.75 15.21
CA SER A 202 -7.49 -15.37 13.80
C SER A 202 -6.06 -15.47 13.25
N PHE A 203 -5.08 -15.00 14.02
CA PHE A 203 -3.67 -15.14 13.66
C PHE A 203 -3.25 -16.60 13.47
N ASN A 204 -3.68 -17.51 14.33
CA ASN A 204 -3.34 -18.93 14.22
C ASN A 204 -3.92 -19.56 12.95
N GLU A 205 -5.05 -19.06 12.44
CA GLU A 205 -5.61 -19.48 11.15
C GLU A 205 -4.78 -18.93 9.98
N LEU A 206 -4.30 -17.69 10.08
CA LEU A 206 -3.52 -17.02 9.04
C LEU A 206 -2.05 -17.49 8.96
N SER A 207 -1.44 -17.79 10.11
CA SER A 207 0.01 -18.08 10.24
C SER A 207 0.40 -19.50 9.80
N GLY A 208 -0.57 -20.35 9.47
CA GLY A 208 -0.32 -21.69 8.94
C GLY A 208 0.28 -21.72 7.54
N GLY A 209 0.22 -20.61 6.80
CA GLY A 209 0.76 -20.47 5.45
C GLY A 209 2.18 -19.90 5.37
N LEU A 210 2.42 -19.19 4.26
CA LEU A 210 3.64 -18.48 3.93
C LEU A 210 3.95 -17.38 4.95
N PHE A 211 2.93 -16.60 5.29
CA PHE A 211 3.00 -15.56 6.30
C PHE A 211 1.64 -15.34 6.93
N GLY A 212 1.64 -14.81 8.14
CA GLY A 212 0.44 -14.36 8.84
C GLY A 212 0.80 -13.20 9.75
N PHE A 213 -0.07 -12.20 9.83
CA PHE A 213 0.07 -11.03 10.67
C PHE A 213 -1.30 -10.68 11.25
N ALA A 214 -1.34 -10.25 12.51
CA ALA A 214 -2.53 -9.68 13.11
C ALA A 214 -2.16 -8.58 14.09
N PHE A 215 -2.96 -7.52 14.12
CA PHE A 215 -2.78 -6.41 15.06
C PHE A 215 -4.11 -5.80 15.48
N GLU A 216 -4.22 -5.43 16.75
CA GLU A 216 -5.34 -4.63 17.26
C GLU A 216 -5.24 -3.21 16.72
N ILE A 217 -6.39 -2.57 16.53
CA ILE A 217 -6.49 -1.17 16.10
C ILE A 217 -6.44 -0.28 17.34
N PRO A 218 -5.34 0.46 17.61
CA PRO A 218 -5.31 1.43 18.69
C PRO A 218 -6.45 2.45 18.64
N ASP A 219 -6.94 2.81 19.83
CA ASP A 219 -7.96 3.84 20.02
C ASP A 219 -7.52 5.16 19.37
N GLY A 220 -8.37 5.72 18.51
CA GLY A 220 -8.10 7.00 17.83
C GLY A 220 -7.34 6.90 16.50
N LEU A 221 -6.90 5.71 16.07
CA LEU A 221 -6.46 5.48 14.68
C LEU A 221 -7.58 5.88 13.70
N THR A 222 -8.80 5.43 13.98
CA THR A 222 -9.99 5.66 13.15
C THR A 222 -10.52 7.10 13.20
N ASP A 223 -10.05 7.89 14.16
CA ASP A 223 -10.38 9.31 14.33
C ASP A 223 -9.42 10.22 13.55
N ASP A 224 -8.36 9.67 12.95
CA ASP A 224 -7.44 10.44 12.12
C ASP A 224 -8.15 10.88 10.81
N PRO A 225 -8.28 12.19 10.55
CA PRO A 225 -8.83 12.69 9.30
C PRO A 225 -8.03 12.25 8.06
N ASP A 226 -6.79 11.77 8.21
CA ASP A 226 -5.98 11.19 7.13
C ASP A 226 -6.28 9.71 6.83
N LEU A 227 -6.87 8.92 7.74
CA LEU A 227 -7.58 7.69 7.32
C LEU A 227 -8.87 8.04 6.60
N GLY A 228 -9.43 9.20 6.93
CA GLY A 228 -10.39 9.90 6.10
C GLY A 228 -9.86 10.30 4.73
N ALA A 229 -8.55 10.23 4.42
CA ALA A 229 -7.99 10.52 3.09
C ALA A 229 -8.22 9.40 2.05
N ILE A 230 -8.91 8.31 2.44
CA ILE A 230 -9.78 7.55 1.52
C ILE A 230 -11.02 8.39 1.10
N SER A 231 -11.00 9.71 1.36
CA SER A 231 -11.98 10.78 1.11
C SER A 231 -12.66 10.76 -0.26
N GLN A 232 -12.13 10.04 -1.24
CA GLN A 232 -12.82 9.80 -2.52
C GLN A 232 -14.04 8.88 -2.37
N LEU A 233 -14.13 8.09 -1.30
CA LEU A 233 -15.29 7.26 -0.98
C LEU A 233 -16.37 7.99 -0.17
N GLY A 234 -16.09 9.18 0.38
CA GLY A 234 -17.03 9.95 1.22
C GLY A 234 -18.25 10.53 0.48
N ASP A 235 -18.20 10.57 -0.86
CA ASP A 235 -19.32 10.94 -1.74
C ASP A 235 -20.12 9.72 -2.22
N LEU A 236 -19.74 8.50 -1.79
CA LEU A 236 -20.53 7.32 -2.08
C LEU A 236 -21.82 7.33 -1.22
N PRO A 237 -22.95 6.83 -1.75
CA PRO A 237 -24.24 6.79 -1.03
C PRO A 237 -24.28 5.75 0.11
N ILE A 238 -23.13 5.39 0.67
CA ILE A 238 -22.92 4.38 1.70
C ILE A 238 -22.16 5.02 2.86
N SER A 239 -22.49 4.61 4.07
CA SER A 239 -21.77 5.03 5.26
C SER A 239 -20.48 4.21 5.39
N LEU A 240 -19.36 4.87 5.70
CA LEU A 240 -18.08 4.24 6.05
C LEU A 240 -17.88 4.17 7.58
N ASP A 241 -18.97 4.29 8.35
CA ASP A 241 -18.92 4.30 9.82
C ASP A 241 -18.37 2.98 10.38
N PHE A 242 -18.36 1.90 9.58
CA PHE A 242 -17.76 0.62 9.95
C PHE A 242 -16.25 0.71 10.21
N ILE A 243 -15.53 1.69 9.63
CA ILE A 243 -14.09 1.86 9.85
C ILE A 243 -13.81 2.18 11.32
N SER A 244 -14.66 2.99 11.94
CA SER A 244 -14.56 3.36 13.36
C SER A 244 -14.91 2.22 14.32
N ALA A 245 -15.51 1.15 13.81
CA ALA A 245 -15.90 -0.02 14.60
C ALA A 245 -14.90 -1.17 14.47
N LEU A 246 -13.80 -1.00 13.73
CA LEU A 246 -12.80 -2.04 13.50
C LEU A 246 -11.96 -2.28 14.78
N ASP A 247 -11.91 -3.54 15.24
CA ASP A 247 -11.22 -3.94 16.47
C ASP A 247 -9.80 -4.46 16.19
N PHE A 248 -9.66 -5.38 15.24
CA PHE A 248 -8.36 -5.85 14.77
C PHE A 248 -8.38 -6.21 13.29
N VAL A 249 -7.19 -6.26 12.69
CA VAL A 249 -6.97 -6.70 11.32
C VAL A 249 -5.93 -7.80 11.29
N GLY A 250 -6.21 -8.85 10.53
CA GLY A 250 -5.30 -9.92 10.18
C GLY A 250 -5.08 -10.00 8.67
N LEU A 251 -3.86 -10.36 8.28
CA LEU A 251 -3.48 -10.64 6.90
C LEU A 251 -2.64 -11.92 6.88
N GLY A 252 -3.00 -12.87 6.03
CA GLY A 252 -2.24 -14.10 5.81
C GLY A 252 -2.10 -14.40 4.33
N GLY A 253 -1.08 -15.17 4.00
CA GLY A 253 -0.84 -15.66 2.66
C GLY A 253 -0.41 -17.12 2.70
N ALA A 254 -0.97 -17.96 1.82
CA ALA A 254 -0.57 -19.35 1.67
C ALA A 254 -0.35 -19.67 0.19
N LEU A 255 0.56 -20.61 -0.10
CA LEU A 255 0.78 -21.08 -1.46
C LEU A 255 -0.02 -22.35 -1.67
N GLU A 256 -1.04 -22.28 -2.52
CA GLU A 256 -1.91 -23.41 -2.84
C GLU A 256 -2.04 -23.55 -4.35
N ASP A 257 -1.81 -24.77 -4.87
CA ASP A 257 -2.03 -25.13 -6.28
C ASP A 257 -1.41 -24.18 -7.35
N GLY A 258 -0.30 -23.50 -7.01
CA GLY A 258 0.39 -22.56 -7.90
C GLY A 258 -0.18 -21.14 -7.88
N SER A 259 -0.98 -20.82 -6.88
CA SER A 259 -1.49 -19.50 -6.54
C SER A 259 -1.02 -19.08 -5.13
N LEU A 260 -0.93 -17.78 -4.92
CA LEU A 260 -0.85 -17.15 -3.61
C LEU A 260 -2.29 -16.84 -3.16
N GLU A 261 -2.78 -17.59 -2.18
CA GLU A 261 -4.06 -17.37 -1.52
C GLU A 261 -3.86 -16.35 -0.40
N LEU A 262 -4.34 -15.12 -0.62
CA LEU A 262 -4.33 -14.05 0.36
C LEU A 262 -5.62 -14.06 1.16
N THR A 263 -5.51 -14.00 2.47
CA THR A 263 -6.66 -13.91 3.39
C THR A 263 -6.53 -12.66 4.24
N VAL A 264 -7.54 -11.79 4.20
CA VAL A 264 -7.68 -10.64 5.10
C VAL A 264 -8.80 -10.96 6.08
N THR A 265 -8.53 -10.84 7.38
CA THR A 265 -9.53 -10.98 8.43
C THR A 265 -9.71 -9.65 9.15
N MET A 266 -10.94 -9.25 9.41
CA MET A 266 -11.29 -8.01 10.09
C MET A 266 -12.37 -8.31 11.11
N ASP A 267 -12.12 -8.01 12.37
CA ASP A 267 -13.16 -8.10 13.40
C ASP A 267 -13.66 -6.71 13.76
N PHE A 268 -14.94 -6.65 14.10
CA PHE A 268 -15.62 -5.40 14.41
C PHE A 268 -16.20 -5.45 15.82
N THR A 269 -16.32 -4.29 16.46
CA THR A 269 -16.96 -4.14 17.77
C THR A 269 -18.46 -4.47 17.74
N ASP A 270 -19.07 -4.49 16.54
CA ASP A 270 -20.45 -4.93 16.33
C ASP A 270 -20.70 -5.57 14.95
N ASP A 271 -21.69 -6.47 14.90
CA ASP A 271 -22.07 -7.22 13.70
C ASP A 271 -22.59 -6.32 12.55
N ASP A 272 -23.18 -5.16 12.86
CA ASP A 272 -23.78 -4.27 11.86
C ASP A 272 -22.69 -3.58 11.02
N ALA A 273 -21.54 -3.26 11.63
CA ALA A 273 -20.36 -2.74 10.95
C ALA A 273 -19.76 -3.76 9.97
N ALA A 274 -19.61 -5.02 10.39
CA ALA A 274 -19.13 -6.10 9.54
C ALA A 274 -20.07 -6.34 8.34
N GLU A 275 -21.38 -6.37 8.56
CA GLU A 275 -22.39 -6.52 7.50
C GLU A 275 -22.37 -5.34 6.50
N SER A 276 -22.08 -4.14 6.98
CA SER A 276 -21.97 -2.94 6.15
C SER A 276 -20.79 -3.03 5.18
N LEU A 277 -19.62 -3.48 5.66
CA LEU A 277 -18.45 -3.69 4.80
C LEU A 277 -18.66 -4.84 3.81
N GLU A 278 -19.23 -5.96 4.26
CA GLU A 278 -19.58 -7.09 3.39
C GLU A 278 -20.48 -6.65 2.23
N SER A 279 -21.53 -5.89 2.55
CA SER A 279 -22.48 -5.35 1.57
C SER A 279 -21.83 -4.36 0.62
N PHE A 280 -20.90 -3.54 1.11
CA PHE A 280 -20.13 -2.61 0.30
C PHE A 280 -19.27 -3.34 -0.73
N ILE A 281 -18.47 -4.31 -0.30
CA ILE A 281 -17.59 -5.09 -1.18
C ILE A 281 -18.43 -5.82 -2.24
N LYS A 282 -19.51 -6.49 -1.83
CA LYS A 282 -20.43 -7.16 -2.77
C LYS A 282 -21.05 -6.18 -3.77
N GLY A 283 -21.33 -4.95 -3.34
CA GLY A 283 -21.78 -3.86 -4.20
C GLY A 283 -20.75 -3.49 -5.27
N ILE A 284 -19.48 -3.31 -4.89
CA ILE A 284 -18.38 -3.02 -5.83
C ILE A 284 -18.23 -4.16 -6.84
N VAL A 285 -18.19 -5.41 -6.38
CA VAL A 285 -18.03 -6.59 -7.24
C VAL A 285 -19.17 -6.69 -8.25
N ALA A 286 -20.41 -6.48 -7.81
CA ALA A 286 -21.59 -6.50 -8.67
C ALA A 286 -21.54 -5.40 -9.75
N LEU A 287 -21.00 -4.22 -9.42
CA LEU A 287 -20.79 -3.14 -10.38
C LEU A 287 -19.67 -3.50 -11.35
N ALA A 288 -18.52 -3.94 -10.85
CA ALA A 288 -17.35 -4.29 -11.65
C ALA A 288 -17.64 -5.41 -12.66
N GLY A 289 -18.36 -6.47 -12.26
CA GLY A 289 -18.79 -7.53 -13.17
C GLY A 289 -19.70 -7.05 -14.33
N GLY A 290 -20.30 -5.86 -14.20
CA GLY A 290 -21.08 -5.22 -15.28
C GLY A 290 -20.27 -4.33 -16.23
N PHE A 291 -19.06 -3.91 -15.83
CA PHE A 291 -18.21 -2.98 -16.59
C PHE A 291 -16.91 -3.60 -17.12
N LEU A 292 -16.42 -4.67 -16.50
CA LEU A 292 -15.18 -5.33 -16.91
C LEU A 292 -15.40 -6.16 -18.18
N THR A 293 -15.00 -5.61 -19.32
CA THR A 293 -14.97 -6.31 -20.61
C THR A 293 -13.64 -7.03 -20.89
N ASP A 294 -12.66 -6.85 -20.00
CA ASP A 294 -11.31 -7.41 -20.12
C ASP A 294 -11.18 -8.75 -19.35
N PRO A 295 -10.78 -9.85 -20.00
CA PRO A 295 -10.71 -11.16 -19.36
C PRO A 295 -9.71 -11.26 -18.20
N SER A 296 -8.63 -10.47 -18.20
CA SER A 296 -7.62 -10.50 -17.14
C SER A 296 -8.06 -9.83 -15.85
N THR A 297 -8.82 -8.73 -15.91
CA THR A 297 -9.35 -8.06 -14.70
C THR A 297 -10.64 -8.70 -14.19
N ALA A 298 -11.43 -9.32 -15.06
CA ALA A 298 -12.56 -10.15 -14.63
C ALA A 298 -12.10 -11.37 -13.80
N GLY A 299 -10.95 -11.96 -14.13
CA GLY A 299 -10.39 -13.11 -13.41
C GLY A 299 -9.96 -12.80 -11.97
N LEU A 300 -9.49 -11.59 -11.67
CA LEU A 300 -9.09 -11.18 -10.31
C LEU A 300 -10.29 -11.03 -9.36
N LEU A 301 -11.46 -10.66 -9.88
CA LEU A 301 -12.68 -10.55 -9.07
C LEU A 301 -13.43 -11.89 -8.95
N ASP A 302 -13.22 -12.83 -9.88
CA ASP A 302 -13.77 -14.19 -9.79
C ASP A 302 -13.17 -14.99 -8.62
N GLY A 303 -11.96 -14.62 -8.17
CA GLY A 303 -11.28 -15.23 -7.02
C GLY A 303 -11.54 -14.54 -5.67
N LEU A 304 -12.34 -13.47 -5.63
CA LEU A 304 -12.65 -12.75 -4.40
C LEU A 304 -13.80 -13.46 -3.65
N GLU A 305 -13.47 -14.05 -2.51
CA GLU A 305 -14.43 -14.65 -1.59
C GLU A 305 -14.60 -13.75 -0.37
N VAL A 306 -15.85 -13.56 0.08
CA VAL A 306 -16.16 -12.78 1.28
C VAL A 306 -17.09 -13.60 2.15
N ASP A 307 -16.61 -13.96 3.33
CA ASP A 307 -17.34 -14.72 4.34
C ASP A 307 -17.46 -13.90 5.64
N ARG A 308 -18.58 -14.05 6.36
CA ARG A 308 -18.83 -13.34 7.61
C ARG A 308 -19.39 -14.29 8.66
N ASP A 309 -18.77 -14.30 9.84
CA ASP A 309 -19.29 -14.96 11.05
C ASP A 309 -19.46 -13.92 12.17
N GLY A 310 -20.69 -13.41 12.33
CA GLY A 310 -21.01 -12.36 13.29
C GLY A 310 -20.29 -11.05 12.97
N SER A 311 -19.38 -10.65 13.87
CA SER A 311 -18.51 -9.48 13.73
C SER A 311 -17.23 -9.75 12.94
N LEU A 312 -16.90 -11.01 12.65
CA LEU A 312 -15.69 -11.37 11.93
C LEU A 312 -15.97 -11.43 10.43
N LEU A 313 -15.23 -10.65 9.65
CA LEU A 313 -15.26 -10.65 8.19
C LEU A 313 -13.94 -11.21 7.65
N THR A 314 -14.03 -12.22 6.79
CA THR A 314 -12.88 -12.83 6.11
C THR A 314 -13.00 -12.63 4.61
N ILE A 315 -11.94 -12.14 3.99
CA ILE A 315 -11.83 -11.89 2.56
C ILE A 315 -10.69 -12.74 2.02
N GLY A 316 -11.00 -13.65 1.09
CA GLY A 316 -10.02 -14.47 0.38
C GLY A 316 -9.81 -13.99 -1.05
N ILE A 317 -8.56 -13.99 -1.52
CA ILE A 317 -8.21 -13.71 -2.93
C ILE A 317 -7.10 -14.67 -3.36
N GLY A 318 -7.41 -15.52 -4.35
CA GLY A 318 -6.41 -16.37 -5.01
C GLY A 318 -5.73 -15.65 -6.17
N ILE A 319 -4.41 -15.46 -6.09
CA ILE A 319 -3.62 -14.80 -7.13
C ILE A 319 -2.67 -15.83 -7.76
N PRO A 320 -2.83 -16.19 -9.05
CA PRO A 320 -1.89 -17.07 -9.72
C PRO A 320 -0.46 -16.52 -9.69
N LEU A 321 0.52 -17.35 -9.36
CA LEU A 321 1.93 -16.90 -9.27
C LEU A 321 2.46 -16.30 -10.58
N ALA A 322 1.92 -16.70 -11.73
CA ALA A 322 2.27 -16.17 -13.04
C ALA A 322 1.87 -14.69 -13.24
N ASP A 323 0.88 -14.21 -12.49
CA ASP A 323 0.35 -12.85 -12.61
C ASP A 323 1.04 -11.88 -11.63
N ILE A 324 1.67 -12.40 -10.57
CA ILE A 324 2.37 -11.64 -9.53
C ILE A 324 3.40 -10.65 -10.09
N PRO A 325 4.39 -11.05 -10.93
CA PRO A 325 5.41 -10.12 -11.41
C PRO A 325 4.84 -8.89 -12.12
N ASN A 326 3.74 -9.05 -12.86
CA ASN A 326 3.09 -7.94 -13.56
C ASN A 326 2.35 -7.00 -12.59
N ILE A 327 1.84 -7.50 -11.48
CA ILE A 327 1.18 -6.70 -10.43
C ILE A 327 2.22 -5.87 -9.67
N PHE A 328 3.36 -6.48 -9.34
CA PHE A 328 4.42 -5.81 -8.59
C PHE A 328 5.23 -4.85 -9.48
N ASP A 329 5.62 -5.20 -10.71
CA ASP A 329 6.32 -4.29 -11.64
C ASP A 329 5.57 -2.95 -11.84
N ASP A 330 4.24 -3.00 -11.85
CA ASP A 330 3.39 -1.80 -11.92
C ASP A 330 3.40 -0.96 -10.63
N LEU A 331 3.60 -1.60 -9.47
CA LEU A 331 3.68 -0.99 -8.15
C LEU A 331 5.05 -0.36 -7.86
N ILE A 332 6.16 -0.98 -8.28
CA ILE A 332 7.56 -0.59 -7.97
C ILE A 332 8.30 0.13 -9.11
N SER A 333 7.64 0.41 -10.23
CA SER A 333 8.24 1.20 -11.31
C SER A 333 8.79 2.56 -10.81
N PRO A 334 9.87 3.13 -11.37
CA PRO A 334 10.49 4.39 -10.90
C PRO A 334 9.52 5.58 -10.80
N ALA A 335 8.44 5.55 -11.60
CA ALA A 335 7.34 6.51 -11.52
C ALA A 335 6.58 6.47 -10.18
N SER A 336 6.53 5.32 -9.53
CA SER A 336 5.89 5.06 -8.23
C SER A 336 6.82 5.39 -7.05
N ILE A 337 8.16 5.28 -7.21
CA ILE A 337 9.15 5.50 -6.15
C ILE A 337 9.62 6.96 -6.04
N GLU A 338 9.72 7.72 -7.14
CA GLU A 338 10.08 9.17 -7.10
C GLU A 338 9.08 10.06 -6.33
N THR A 339 7.97 9.49 -5.87
CA THR A 339 6.85 10.24 -5.29
C THR A 339 6.59 10.05 -3.80
N LEU A 340 7.38 9.22 -3.13
CA LEU A 340 7.39 9.17 -1.66
C LEU A 340 8.26 10.26 -1.03
N THR A 341 9.19 10.85 -1.79
CA THR A 341 10.19 11.82 -1.28
C THR A 341 9.87 13.29 -1.61
N SER A 342 8.80 13.57 -2.36
CA SER A 342 8.43 14.95 -2.73
C SER A 342 7.20 15.43 -1.96
N ASN A 343 7.37 16.51 -1.19
CA ASN A 343 6.32 17.26 -0.50
C ASN A 343 5.33 17.92 -1.50
N GLY A 344 4.56 17.13 -2.25
CA GLY A 344 3.56 17.65 -3.18
C GLY A 344 2.91 16.64 -4.14
N ARG A 345 1.92 15.90 -3.63
CA ARG A 345 0.89 15.10 -4.34
C ARG A 345 1.40 13.90 -5.18
N PRO A 346 0.82 12.68 -5.01
CA PRO A 346 1.30 11.45 -5.66
C PRO A 346 0.98 11.41 -7.16
N PRO A 347 1.69 10.60 -7.98
CA PRO A 347 1.42 10.44 -9.40
C PRO A 347 0.43 9.29 -9.55
N GLY A 348 -0.77 9.60 -10.00
CA GLY A 348 -1.76 8.62 -10.41
C GLY A 348 -1.90 7.41 -9.48
N THR A 349 -2.59 7.60 -8.34
CA THR A 349 -3.10 6.49 -7.52
C THR A 349 -3.73 5.40 -8.42
N PRO A 350 -3.78 4.12 -7.99
CA PRO A 350 -4.49 3.07 -8.73
C PRO A 350 -5.90 3.52 -9.18
N GLU A 351 -6.57 4.33 -8.35
CA GLU A 351 -7.80 5.05 -8.70
C GLU A 351 -7.64 5.95 -9.94
N ILE A 352 -6.65 6.83 -10.03
CA ILE A 352 -6.42 7.68 -11.22
C ILE A 352 -6.10 6.84 -12.46
N ARG A 353 -5.36 5.73 -12.34
CA ARG A 353 -5.11 4.81 -13.48
C ARG A 353 -6.39 4.08 -13.93
N LEU A 354 -7.22 3.64 -12.98
CA LEU A 354 -8.55 3.08 -13.25
C LEU A 354 -9.49 4.13 -13.85
N LEU A 355 -9.49 5.36 -13.34
CA LEU A 355 -10.27 6.48 -13.86
C LEU A 355 -9.86 6.85 -15.28
N ALA A 356 -8.56 6.96 -15.57
CA ALA A 356 -8.04 7.22 -16.92
C ALA A 356 -8.28 6.07 -17.91
N SER A 357 -8.63 4.89 -17.41
CA SER A 357 -9.10 3.74 -18.19
C SER A 357 -10.62 3.72 -18.36
N ALA A 358 -11.35 4.32 -17.41
CA ALA A 358 -12.81 4.46 -17.43
C ALA A 358 -13.32 5.69 -18.21
N ILE A 359 -12.51 6.75 -18.34
CA ILE A 359 -12.88 7.99 -19.02
C ILE A 359 -11.73 8.59 -19.84
N GLY A 360 -12.06 9.23 -20.97
CA GLY A 360 -11.09 9.90 -21.84
C GLY A 360 -10.38 8.94 -22.80
N GLU A 361 -10.91 8.88 -24.02
CA GLU A 361 -10.34 8.09 -25.11
C GLU A 361 -8.91 8.58 -25.44
N PRO A 362 -7.96 7.65 -25.64
CA PRO A 362 -6.60 8.00 -26.03
C PRO A 362 -6.58 8.55 -27.47
N VAL A 363 -5.90 9.69 -27.65
CA VAL A 363 -5.66 10.31 -28.95
C VAL A 363 -4.15 10.34 -29.20
N PRO A 364 -3.65 9.85 -30.34
CA PRO A 364 -2.23 9.87 -30.65
C PRO A 364 -1.61 11.26 -30.51
N VAL A 365 -0.58 11.38 -29.68
CA VAL A 365 0.16 12.64 -29.53
C VAL A 365 0.91 12.94 -30.83
N LEU A 366 0.73 14.15 -31.36
CA LEU A 366 1.41 14.57 -32.58
C LEU A 366 2.92 14.67 -32.34
N SER A 367 3.73 14.21 -33.30
CA SER A 367 5.19 14.15 -33.16
C SER A 367 5.90 15.51 -33.16
N ASN A 368 5.20 16.57 -33.54
CA ASN A 368 5.73 17.93 -33.56
C ASN A 368 4.90 18.83 -32.64
N VAL A 369 5.45 19.11 -31.47
CA VAL A 369 4.81 19.84 -30.37
C VAL A 369 5.47 21.19 -30.08
N THR A 370 6.31 21.67 -31.00
CA THR A 370 7.09 22.90 -30.76
C THR A 370 6.23 24.15 -30.79
N HIS A 371 6.64 25.17 -30.03
CA HIS A 371 6.15 26.53 -30.17
C HIS A 371 6.27 27.08 -31.60
N VAL A 372 5.19 27.68 -32.10
CA VAL A 372 5.16 28.51 -33.30
C VAL A 372 4.90 29.97 -32.93
N ARG A 373 5.09 30.90 -33.88
CA ARG A 373 4.90 32.33 -33.57
C ARG A 373 3.43 32.61 -33.23
N GLU A 374 3.19 33.44 -32.21
CA GLU A 374 1.87 33.98 -31.90
C GLU A 374 1.16 34.51 -33.17
N GLY A 375 -0.09 34.09 -33.38
CA GLY A 375 -0.89 34.42 -34.56
C GLY A 375 -0.65 33.53 -35.78
N GLN A 376 0.32 32.61 -35.75
CA GLN A 376 0.52 31.62 -36.81
C GLN A 376 -0.52 30.51 -36.69
N ARG A 377 -1.22 30.19 -37.79
CA ARG A 377 -2.18 29.10 -37.82
C ARG A 377 -1.50 27.73 -37.84
N VAL A 378 -2.04 26.80 -37.06
CA VAL A 378 -1.66 25.38 -37.04
C VAL A 378 -2.87 24.55 -37.45
N GLU A 379 -2.62 23.48 -38.21
CA GLU A 379 -3.65 22.51 -38.58
C GLU A 379 -3.51 21.27 -37.68
N TYR A 380 -4.61 20.85 -37.06
CA TYR A 380 -4.67 19.70 -36.14
C TYR A 380 -5.47 18.55 -36.77
N SER A 381 -5.17 17.32 -36.36
CA SER A 381 -5.93 16.13 -36.78
C SER A 381 -7.33 16.06 -36.19
N ASP A 382 -7.53 16.69 -35.03
CA ASP A 382 -8.74 16.60 -34.22
C ASP A 382 -9.30 17.97 -33.87
N ALA A 383 -10.61 18.02 -33.66
CA ALA A 383 -11.34 19.20 -33.20
C ALA A 383 -12.28 18.79 -32.04
N PRO A 384 -12.02 19.22 -30.80
CA PRO A 384 -10.87 20.00 -30.33
C PRO A 384 -9.52 19.25 -30.43
N PRO A 385 -8.39 19.96 -30.57
CA PRO A 385 -7.07 19.33 -30.56
C PRO A 385 -6.68 18.85 -29.15
N THR A 386 -5.88 17.79 -29.08
CA THR A 386 -5.35 17.24 -27.81
C THR A 386 -3.84 17.38 -27.66
N SER A 387 -3.12 17.72 -28.74
CA SER A 387 -1.67 17.93 -28.76
C SER A 387 -1.23 18.61 -30.06
N GLY A 388 0.03 19.02 -30.14
CA GLY A 388 0.67 19.53 -31.36
C GLY A 388 1.35 20.88 -31.19
N GLN A 389 1.79 21.48 -32.29
CA GLN A 389 2.39 22.82 -32.29
C GLN A 389 1.38 23.85 -31.76
N HIS A 390 1.86 24.85 -31.02
CA HIS A 390 1.00 25.80 -30.34
C HIS A 390 1.71 27.14 -30.14
N TRP A 391 0.97 28.17 -29.71
CA TRP A 391 1.52 29.51 -29.46
C TRP A 391 2.27 29.56 -28.13
N PRO A 392 3.24 30.46 -27.92
CA PRO A 392 4.08 30.47 -26.72
C PRO A 392 3.38 31.01 -25.46
N ALA A 393 2.10 31.38 -25.55
CA ALA A 393 1.35 31.91 -24.41
C ALA A 393 0.07 31.10 -24.18
N THR A 394 -0.16 30.73 -22.93
CA THR A 394 -1.40 30.10 -22.45
C THR A 394 -2.56 31.11 -22.36
N ALA A 395 -3.78 30.61 -22.17
CA ALA A 395 -4.88 31.38 -21.63
C ALA A 395 -4.92 31.25 -20.09
N PRO A 396 -5.35 32.29 -19.36
CA PRO A 396 -5.68 32.14 -17.94
C PRO A 396 -6.78 31.09 -17.70
N CYS A 397 -6.88 30.58 -16.48
CA CYS A 397 -8.00 29.70 -16.13
C CYS A 397 -9.34 30.48 -16.19
N GLY A 398 -10.41 29.75 -16.48
CA GLY A 398 -11.77 30.27 -16.43
C GLY A 398 -12.62 30.02 -17.68
N PHE A 399 -13.70 30.79 -17.81
CA PHE A 399 -14.77 30.52 -18.76
C PHE A 399 -14.88 31.60 -19.85
N TYR A 400 -14.68 31.18 -21.10
CA TYR A 400 -14.56 32.01 -22.30
C TYR A 400 -15.74 31.79 -23.26
N PRO A 401 -16.86 32.53 -23.10
CA PRO A 401 -18.04 32.37 -23.94
C PRO A 401 -17.82 32.81 -25.39
N ASP A 402 -16.84 33.68 -25.64
CA ASP A 402 -16.45 34.15 -26.97
C ASP A 402 -15.47 33.19 -27.68
N GLY A 403 -15.12 32.08 -27.03
CA GLY A 403 -14.18 31.08 -27.53
C GLY A 403 -12.71 31.46 -27.32
N LEU A 404 -11.82 30.52 -27.63
CA LEU A 404 -10.36 30.70 -27.63
C LEU A 404 -9.75 30.00 -28.86
N PRO A 405 -8.65 30.53 -29.43
CA PRO A 405 -7.92 29.85 -30.51
C PRO A 405 -7.41 28.47 -30.10
N ASP A 406 -7.37 27.53 -31.05
CA ASP A 406 -6.86 26.18 -30.86
C ASP A 406 -5.40 26.19 -30.42
N GLU A 407 -4.57 27.00 -31.09
CA GLU A 407 -3.14 27.12 -30.81
C GLU A 407 -2.82 27.66 -29.41
N ARG A 408 -3.77 28.37 -28.78
CA ARG A 408 -3.60 28.88 -27.42
C ARG A 408 -3.92 27.83 -26.38
N VAL A 409 -5.05 27.13 -26.56
CA VAL A 409 -5.46 26.11 -25.60
C VAL A 409 -4.61 24.85 -25.68
N VAL A 410 -3.96 24.55 -26.81
CA VAL A 410 -3.01 23.44 -26.89
C VAL A 410 -1.79 23.66 -25.99
N HIS A 411 -1.37 24.91 -25.75
CA HIS A 411 -0.34 25.21 -24.74
C HIS A 411 -0.87 24.93 -23.32
N ASN A 412 -2.12 25.31 -23.02
CA ASN A 412 -2.75 24.92 -21.75
C ASN A 412 -2.74 23.40 -21.55
N LEU A 413 -3.04 22.62 -22.61
CA LEU A 413 -2.96 21.16 -22.55
C LEU A 413 -1.52 20.66 -22.32
N GLU A 414 -0.51 21.29 -22.95
CA GLU A 414 0.90 20.95 -22.73
C GLU A 414 1.30 21.09 -21.25
N HIS A 415 0.78 22.12 -20.59
CA HIS A 415 0.98 22.38 -19.16
C HIS A 415 0.11 21.52 -18.22
N GLY A 416 -0.64 20.56 -18.77
CA GLY A 416 -1.49 19.66 -18.00
C GLY A 416 -2.84 20.25 -17.60
N ASN A 417 -3.24 21.40 -18.15
CA ASN A 417 -4.58 21.94 -17.93
C ASN A 417 -5.63 21.12 -18.70
N ILE A 418 -6.89 21.27 -18.29
CA ILE A 418 -8.06 20.65 -18.90
C ILE A 418 -8.83 21.70 -19.70
N VAL A 419 -9.09 21.40 -20.97
CA VAL A 419 -9.84 22.29 -21.86
C VAL A 419 -11.23 21.73 -22.11
N VAL A 420 -12.25 22.45 -21.68
CA VAL A 420 -13.67 22.13 -21.87
C VAL A 420 -14.20 22.93 -23.07
N SER A 421 -14.35 22.28 -24.22
CA SER A 421 -14.88 22.88 -25.44
C SER A 421 -16.36 22.51 -25.61
N TYR A 422 -17.26 23.49 -25.59
CA TYR A 422 -18.70 23.25 -25.69
C TYR A 422 -19.34 23.97 -26.88
N ASN A 423 -20.37 23.38 -27.45
CA ASN A 423 -21.27 24.04 -28.40
C ASN A 423 -22.71 23.87 -27.95
N ILE A 424 -23.19 24.81 -27.14
CA ILE A 424 -24.52 24.75 -26.54
C ILE A 424 -25.25 26.05 -26.85
N THR A 425 -26.32 25.95 -27.64
CA THR A 425 -27.17 27.11 -28.01
C THR A 425 -28.18 27.49 -26.93
N ASN A 426 -28.47 26.58 -25.97
CA ASN A 426 -29.39 26.83 -24.86
C ASN A 426 -28.68 27.54 -23.69
N PRO A 427 -29.01 28.81 -23.35
CA PRO A 427 -28.35 29.54 -22.28
C PRO A 427 -28.45 28.87 -20.90
N ALA A 428 -29.54 28.14 -20.62
CA ALA A 428 -29.71 27.46 -19.35
C ALA A 428 -28.71 26.31 -19.18
N GLN A 429 -28.39 25.60 -20.27
CA GLN A 429 -27.37 24.55 -20.25
C GLN A 429 -25.95 25.13 -20.16
N VAL A 430 -25.69 26.31 -20.75
CA VAL A 430 -24.43 27.04 -20.56
C VAL A 430 -24.26 27.47 -19.09
N THR A 431 -25.32 27.96 -18.45
CA THR A 431 -25.31 28.25 -17.01
C THR A 431 -25.07 27.01 -16.17
N ALA A 432 -25.72 25.88 -16.50
CA ALA A 432 -25.49 24.62 -15.81
C ALA A 432 -24.04 24.13 -15.95
N LEU A 433 -23.46 24.20 -17.16
CA LEU A 433 -22.06 23.86 -17.39
C LEU A 433 -21.13 24.71 -16.52
N ARG A 434 -21.35 26.02 -16.48
CA ARG A 434 -20.58 26.94 -15.64
C ARG A 434 -20.67 26.56 -14.16
N GLN A 435 -21.87 26.30 -13.64
CA GLN A 435 -22.06 25.90 -12.24
C GLN A 435 -21.37 24.58 -11.89
N VAL A 436 -21.40 23.62 -12.81
CA VAL A 436 -20.69 22.35 -12.64
C VAL A 436 -19.18 22.60 -12.56
N LEU A 437 -18.63 23.38 -13.48
CA LEU A 437 -17.20 23.67 -13.52
C LEU A 437 -16.73 24.46 -12.28
N GLU A 438 -17.51 25.44 -11.83
CA GLU A 438 -17.25 26.17 -10.58
C GLU A 438 -17.33 25.26 -9.33
N GLY A 439 -18.02 24.12 -9.42
CA GLY A 439 -18.05 23.09 -8.37
C GLY A 439 -16.90 22.09 -8.43
N VAL A 440 -16.13 22.05 -9.51
CA VAL A 440 -14.96 21.17 -9.65
C VAL A 440 -13.75 21.85 -9.01
N ARG A 441 -13.23 21.26 -7.93
CA ARG A 441 -12.13 21.80 -7.12
C ARG A 441 -10.91 22.23 -7.95
N GLN A 442 -10.57 21.46 -8.98
CA GLN A 442 -9.40 21.68 -9.83
C GLN A 442 -9.62 22.76 -10.91
N PHE A 443 -10.85 23.23 -11.14
CA PHE A 443 -11.15 24.09 -12.28
C PHE A 443 -10.49 25.48 -12.17
N ASP A 444 -10.39 26.04 -10.98
CA ASP A 444 -9.82 27.37 -10.77
C ASP A 444 -8.31 27.42 -11.08
N ASP A 445 -7.60 26.29 -10.91
CA ASP A 445 -6.15 26.20 -11.09
C ASP A 445 -5.74 25.50 -12.42
N TRP A 446 -6.62 24.65 -12.96
CA TRP A 446 -6.31 23.81 -14.13
C TRP A 446 -7.34 23.87 -15.26
N GLY A 447 -8.41 24.65 -15.12
CA GLY A 447 -9.56 24.60 -16.02
C GLY A 447 -9.68 25.76 -16.99
N VAL A 448 -9.82 25.46 -18.28
CA VAL A 448 -10.16 26.42 -19.33
C VAL A 448 -11.41 25.96 -20.06
N ALA A 449 -12.51 26.70 -19.97
CA ALA A 449 -13.74 26.40 -20.70
C ALA A 449 -13.95 27.39 -21.84
N ARG A 450 -14.24 26.92 -23.05
CA ARG A 450 -14.46 27.77 -24.23
C ARG A 450 -15.67 27.34 -25.05
N SER A 451 -16.37 28.32 -25.60
CA SER A 451 -17.29 28.07 -26.72
C SER A 451 -16.50 27.62 -27.95
N TYR A 452 -16.95 26.58 -28.65
CA TYR A 452 -16.24 26.01 -29.78
C TYR A 452 -17.19 25.41 -30.82
N ASP A 453 -17.35 26.10 -31.94
CA ASP A 453 -18.32 25.81 -33.00
C ASP A 453 -18.03 24.53 -33.79
N LYS A 454 -16.79 24.01 -33.73
CA LYS A 454 -16.42 22.73 -34.36
C LYS A 454 -16.90 21.50 -33.58
N VAL A 455 -17.34 21.67 -32.33
CA VAL A 455 -18.06 20.62 -31.58
C VAL A 455 -19.53 20.60 -32.04
N PRO A 456 -20.17 19.43 -32.21
CA PRO A 456 -21.58 19.36 -32.58
C PRO A 456 -22.49 20.11 -31.59
N ASP A 457 -23.58 20.72 -32.09
CA ASP A 457 -24.55 21.43 -31.24
C ASP A 457 -25.14 20.49 -30.18
N GLY A 458 -25.21 20.98 -28.95
CA GLY A 458 -25.63 20.23 -27.77
C GLY A 458 -24.53 19.43 -27.09
N GLN A 459 -23.29 19.43 -27.58
CA GLN A 459 -22.20 18.63 -27.01
C GLN A 459 -21.18 19.42 -26.20
N VAL A 460 -20.56 18.72 -25.26
CA VAL A 460 -19.37 19.16 -24.52
C VAL A 460 -18.26 18.15 -24.79
N VAL A 461 -17.08 18.63 -25.15
CA VAL A 461 -15.88 17.81 -25.36
C VAL A 461 -14.79 18.32 -24.43
N ILE A 462 -14.28 17.45 -23.58
CA ILE A 462 -13.18 17.77 -22.66
C ILE A 462 -11.92 17.12 -23.16
N THR A 463 -10.82 17.86 -23.13
CA THR A 463 -9.52 17.38 -23.58
C THR A 463 -8.46 17.62 -22.52
N ALA A 464 -7.58 16.64 -22.36
CA ALA A 464 -6.27 16.76 -21.75
C ALA A 464 -5.21 16.40 -22.80
N TRP A 465 -3.93 16.53 -22.48
CA TRP A 465 -2.88 16.15 -23.44
C TRP A 465 -3.02 14.68 -23.86
N GLY A 466 -3.22 14.43 -25.15
CA GLY A 466 -3.41 13.07 -25.69
C GLY A 466 -4.69 12.35 -25.23
N ARG A 467 -5.65 13.04 -24.59
CA ARG A 467 -6.91 12.46 -24.08
C ARG A 467 -8.12 13.28 -24.50
N LEU A 468 -9.20 12.62 -24.86
CA LEU A 468 -10.43 13.28 -25.30
C LEU A 468 -11.66 12.55 -24.80
N HIS A 469 -12.61 13.27 -24.22
CA HIS A 469 -13.91 12.74 -23.79
C HIS A 469 -15.05 13.54 -24.40
N ARG A 470 -16.08 12.86 -24.90
CA ARG A 470 -17.24 13.49 -25.57
C ARG A 470 -18.51 13.21 -24.78
N MET A 471 -19.33 14.23 -24.60
CA MET A 471 -20.61 14.16 -23.90
C MET A 471 -21.73 14.79 -24.71
N ASP A 472 -22.89 14.14 -24.67
CA ASP A 472 -24.16 14.73 -25.10
C ASP A 472 -24.74 15.57 -23.94
N GLY A 473 -24.53 16.87 -23.98
CA GLY A 473 -24.93 17.81 -22.93
C GLY A 473 -23.94 17.90 -21.77
N VAL A 474 -24.42 18.49 -20.66
CA VAL A 474 -23.62 18.69 -19.45
C VAL A 474 -23.80 17.50 -18.52
N ASN A 475 -22.74 16.73 -18.30
CA ASN A 475 -22.72 15.63 -17.33
C ASN A 475 -21.74 15.97 -16.18
N PRO A 476 -22.25 16.34 -14.99
CA PRO A 476 -21.40 16.70 -13.85
C PRO A 476 -20.45 15.60 -13.40
N GLY A 477 -20.91 14.33 -13.40
CA GLY A 477 -20.10 13.20 -12.97
C GLY A 477 -18.92 12.96 -13.91
N GLU A 478 -19.17 12.92 -15.22
CA GLU A 478 -18.12 12.72 -16.22
C GLU A 478 -17.13 13.90 -16.27
N ILE A 479 -17.61 15.14 -16.08
CA ILE A 479 -16.74 16.31 -15.95
C ILE A 479 -15.82 16.17 -14.73
N GLY A 480 -16.38 15.84 -13.55
CA GLY A 480 -15.59 15.66 -12.33
C GLY A 480 -14.53 14.56 -12.48
N LEU A 481 -14.94 13.39 -12.98
CA LEU A 481 -14.06 12.24 -13.19
C LEU A 481 -12.92 12.56 -14.17
N PHE A 482 -13.19 13.30 -15.24
CA PHE A 482 -12.14 13.67 -16.20
C PHE A 482 -11.12 14.66 -15.60
N PHE A 483 -11.58 15.63 -14.80
CA PHE A 483 -10.67 16.55 -14.10
C PHE A 483 -9.83 15.82 -13.06
N GLU A 484 -10.42 14.88 -12.32
CA GLU A 484 -9.71 14.05 -11.35
C GLU A 484 -8.66 13.16 -11.99
N ALA A 485 -8.98 12.56 -13.14
CA ALA A 485 -8.07 11.69 -13.87
C ALA A 485 -6.86 12.43 -14.48
N PHE A 486 -7.04 13.66 -14.95
CA PHE A 486 -6.06 14.26 -15.87
C PHE A 486 -5.50 15.65 -15.49
N ALA A 487 -6.15 16.41 -14.60
CA ALA A 487 -5.75 17.79 -14.30
C ALA A 487 -4.38 17.84 -13.62
N GLY A 488 -3.43 18.53 -14.24
CA GLY A 488 -2.04 18.65 -13.76
C GLY A 488 -1.21 17.38 -13.90
N VAL A 489 -1.71 16.37 -14.62
CA VAL A 489 -1.07 15.04 -14.75
C VAL A 489 -0.80 14.66 -16.21
N ALA A 490 -1.71 14.95 -17.14
CA ALA A 490 -1.62 14.42 -18.51
C ALA A 490 -0.57 15.13 -19.40
N GLY A 491 -0.24 16.39 -19.10
CA GLY A 491 0.67 17.21 -19.90
C GLY A 491 2.15 16.86 -19.70
N PRO A 492 3.01 17.08 -20.72
CA PRO A 492 4.46 16.94 -20.56
C PRO A 492 5.06 17.99 -19.61
N GLU A 493 4.37 19.10 -19.35
CA GLU A 493 4.75 20.12 -18.39
C GLU A 493 3.63 20.31 -17.35
N ARG A 494 3.95 20.92 -16.19
CA ARG A 494 3.01 21.08 -15.08
C ARG A 494 2.98 22.51 -14.59
N PHE A 495 2.06 23.29 -15.15
CA PHE A 495 1.82 24.68 -14.74
C PHE A 495 0.32 24.98 -14.71
N GLU A 496 -0.12 25.58 -13.61
CA GLU A 496 -1.46 26.17 -13.51
C GLU A 496 -1.63 27.27 -14.56
N CYS A 497 -2.88 27.52 -14.96
CA CYS A 497 -3.22 28.70 -15.74
C CYS A 497 -3.44 29.92 -14.83
#